data_AF-A0A937HKB3-F1
#
_entry.id   AF-A0A937HKB3-F1
#
_cell.length_a   1.000
_cell.length_b   1.000
_cell.length_c   1.000
_cell.angle_alpha   90.00
_cell.angle_beta   90.00
_cell.angle_gamma   90.00
#
_symmetry.space_group_name_H-M   'P 1'
#
loop_
_entity.id
_entity.type
_entity.pdbx_description
1 polymer ?
#
loop_
_entity_poly.entity_id
_entity_poly.type
_entity_poly.pdbx_seq_one_letter_code
_entity_poly.pdbx_strand_id
1 'polypeptide(L)'
;MFDDFFIRALFAGIGLAVIVGPLGCLIIWRKMAFFGDTLAHAALLGIALAILADVSSLIAVPFVTLAICIAIMVAKRTPSLSSDTILAILAHSTLALGLVLVSVTGGRNVDVNGLLFG
;
A
#
# COMPACT_ATOMS: atom_id res chain seq x y z
N MET A 1 -2.86 5.91 35.12
CA MET A 1 -3.23 7.07 34.27
C MET A 1 -2.96 6.60 32.85
N PHE A 2 -3.96 6.53 31.98
CA PHE A 2 -3.71 6.07 30.60
C PHE A 2 -2.74 7.04 29.93
N ASP A 3 -1.67 6.52 29.34
CA ASP A 3 -0.70 7.35 28.62
C ASP A 3 -1.36 7.99 27.40
N ASP A 4 -0.98 9.23 27.08
CA ASP A 4 -1.49 9.98 25.92
C ASP A 4 -1.32 9.18 24.61
N PHE A 5 -0.24 8.40 24.52
CA PHE A 5 0.01 7.46 23.43
C PHE A 5 -1.09 6.41 23.29
N PHE A 6 -1.54 5.80 24.40
CA PHE A 6 -2.57 4.76 24.38
C PHE A 6 -3.90 5.32 23.87
N ILE A 7 -4.28 6.51 24.31
CA ILE A 7 -5.51 7.18 23.87
C ILE A 7 -5.44 7.49 22.38
N ARG A 8 -4.34 8.07 21.90
CA ARG A 8 -4.15 8.37 20.47
C ARG A 8 -4.13 7.13 19.59
N ALA A 9 -3.45 6.07 20.03
CA ALA A 9 -3.42 4.78 19.32
C ALA A 9 -4.82 4.14 19.26
N LEU A 10 -5.60 4.23 20.34
CA LEU A 10 -6.97 3.72 20.37
C LEU A 10 -7.88 4.47 19.40
N PHE A 11 -7.83 5.81 19.37
CA PHE A 11 -8.61 6.60 18.41
C PHE A 11 -8.18 6.35 16.96
N ALA A 12 -6.87 6.24 16.70
CA ALA A 12 -6.36 5.90 15.37
C ALA A 12 -6.84 4.51 14.92
N GLY A 13 -6.77 3.50 15.81
CA GLY A 13 -7.22 2.14 15.53
C GLY A 13 -8.73 2.04 15.28
N ILE A 14 -9.56 2.71 16.10
CA ILE A 14 -11.01 2.76 15.90
C ILE A 14 -11.34 3.46 14.57
N GLY A 15 -10.71 4.61 14.30
CA GLY A 15 -10.88 5.33 13.04
C GLY A 15 -10.53 4.47 11.83
N LEU A 16 -9.40 3.76 11.90
CA LEU A 16 -8.98 2.83 10.85
C LEU A 16 -9.97 1.68 10.66
N ALA A 17 -10.44 1.06 11.75
CA ALA A 17 -11.39 -0.05 11.70
C ALA A 17 -12.74 0.35 11.06
N VAL A 18 -13.25 1.54 11.40
CA VAL A 18 -14.51 2.06 10.85
C VAL A 18 -14.41 2.32 9.35
N ILE A 19 -13.22 2.70 8.84
CA ILE A 19 -13.00 2.97 7.42
C ILE A 19 -12.70 1.69 6.65
N VAL A 20 -11.76 0.88 7.15
CA VAL A 20 -11.24 -0.31 6.46
C VAL A 20 -12.24 -1.47 6.50
N GLY A 21 -13.05 -1.61 7.56
CA GLY A 21 -14.05 -2.67 7.69
C GLY A 21 -15.05 -2.69 6.53
N PRO A 22 -15.80 -1.59 6.28
CA PRO A 22 -16.71 -1.48 5.15
C PRO A 22 -16.01 -1.61 3.79
N LEU A 23 -14.81 -1.04 3.64
CA LEU A 23 -14.02 -1.16 2.41
C LEU A 23 -13.66 -2.62 2.11
N GLY A 24 -13.26 -3.40 3.12
CA GLY A 24 -12.98 -4.83 2.98
C GLY A 24 -14.20 -5.62 2.48
N CYS A 25 -15.37 -5.36 3.06
CA CYS A 25 -16.63 -5.98 2.61
C CYS A 25 -16.94 -5.66 1.14
N LEU A 26 -16.74 -4.41 0.71
CA LEU A 26 -16.95 -3.99 -0.68
C LEU A 26 -15.96 -4.64 -1.65
N ILE A 27 -14.69 -4.78 -1.25
CA ILE A 27 -13.64 -5.42 -2.05
C ILE A 27 -13.97 -6.89 -2.30
N ILE A 28 -14.41 -7.61 -1.27
CA ILE A 28 -14.83 -9.01 -1.37
C ILE A 28 -16.03 -9.15 -2.29
N TRP A 29 -17.05 -8.29 -2.13
CA TRP A 29 -18.26 -8.34 -2.95
C TRP A 29 -17.96 -8.10 -4.44
N ARG A 30 -16.97 -7.27 -4.74
CA ARG A 30 -16.51 -7.00 -6.11
C ARG A 30 -15.58 -8.07 -6.69
N LYS A 31 -15.34 -9.18 -5.97
CA LYS A 31 -14.40 -10.25 -6.35
C LYS A 31 -13.01 -9.72 -6.68
N MET A 32 -12.48 -8.83 -5.84
CA MET A 32 -11.12 -8.27 -6.00
C MET A 32 -10.24 -8.67 -4.81
N ALA A 33 -10.00 -9.97 -4.62
CA ALA A 33 -9.32 -10.48 -3.42
C ALA A 33 -7.92 -9.89 -3.22
N PHE A 34 -7.18 -9.66 -4.31
CA PHE A 34 -5.79 -9.18 -4.29
C PHE A 34 -5.65 -7.64 -4.26
N PHE A 35 -6.75 -6.91 -4.16
CA PHE A 35 -6.70 -5.44 -4.19
C PHE A 35 -5.99 -4.87 -2.97
N GLY A 36 -6.24 -5.44 -1.79
CA GLY A 36 -5.57 -5.07 -0.54
C GLY A 36 -4.06 -5.28 -0.63
N ASP A 37 -3.62 -6.47 -1.06
CA ASP A 37 -2.20 -6.79 -1.23
C ASP A 37 -1.50 -5.84 -2.21
N THR A 38 -2.17 -5.52 -3.33
CA THR A 38 -1.62 -4.60 -4.32
C THR A 38 -1.40 -3.20 -3.74
N LEU A 39 -2.35 -2.69 -2.94
CA LEU A 39 -2.25 -1.39 -2.29
C LEU A 39 -1.20 -1.37 -1.17
N ALA A 40 -1.06 -2.46 -0.40
CA ALA A 40 -0.05 -2.56 0.64
C ALA A 40 1.37 -2.49 0.05
N HIS A 41 1.65 -3.25 -1.03
CA HIS A 41 2.94 -3.20 -1.71
C HIS A 41 3.16 -1.90 -2.49
N ALA A 42 2.08 -1.28 -3.01
CA ALA A 42 2.13 0.07 -3.58
C ALA A 42 2.55 1.12 -2.54
N ALA A 43 2.10 0.99 -1.29
CA ALA A 43 2.50 1.88 -0.21
C ALA A 43 3.99 1.71 0.11
N LEU A 44 4.50 0.48 0.17
CA LEU A 44 5.94 0.21 0.32
C LEU A 44 6.76 0.86 -0.80
N LEU A 45 6.34 0.70 -2.05
CA LEU A 45 6.97 1.36 -3.19
C LEU A 45 6.97 2.89 -3.03
N GLY A 46 5.86 3.46 -2.54
CA GLY A 46 5.75 4.88 -2.25
C GLY A 46 6.72 5.36 -1.18
N ILE A 47 6.91 4.58 -0.11
CA ILE A 47 7.90 4.88 0.94
C ILE A 47 9.32 4.82 0.37
N ALA A 48 9.63 3.80 -0.43
CA ALA A 48 10.94 3.67 -1.07
C ALA A 48 11.25 4.88 -1.97
N LEU A 49 10.27 5.33 -2.76
CA LEU A 49 10.39 6.53 -3.60
C LEU A 49 10.50 7.81 -2.77
N ALA A 50 9.76 7.92 -1.67
CA ALA A 50 9.85 9.06 -0.76
C ALA A 50 11.28 9.25 -0.23
N ILE A 51 11.90 8.13 0.19
CA ILE A 51 13.26 8.12 0.74
C ILE A 51 14.29 8.47 -0.34
N LEU A 52 14.12 7.95 -1.55
CA LEU A 52 15.05 8.20 -2.66
C LEU A 52 14.97 9.65 -3.18
N ALA A 53 13.76 10.22 -3.22
CA ALA A 53 13.51 11.59 -3.66
C ALA A 53 13.67 12.63 -2.53
N ASP A 54 13.92 12.20 -1.29
CA ASP A 54 13.97 13.05 -0.08
C ASP A 54 12.67 13.88 0.11
N VAL A 55 11.52 13.27 -0.20
CA VAL A 55 10.18 13.86 -0.06
C VAL A 55 9.44 13.21 1.12
N SER A 56 8.47 13.93 1.70
CA SER A 56 7.63 13.38 2.77
C SER A 56 6.83 12.15 2.32
N SER A 57 6.95 11.05 3.08
CA SER A 57 6.17 9.82 2.89
C SER A 57 4.67 10.06 2.95
N LEU A 58 4.23 11.08 3.69
CA LEU A 58 2.82 11.46 3.81
C LEU A 58 2.20 11.87 2.47
N ILE A 59 3.03 12.35 1.53
CA ILE A 59 2.62 12.80 0.19
C ILE A 59 2.92 11.72 -0.85
N ALA A 60 4.11 11.10 -0.76
CA ALA A 60 4.55 10.11 -1.74
C ALA A 60 3.69 8.85 -1.75
N VAL A 61 3.31 8.33 -0.58
CA VAL A 61 2.50 7.10 -0.47
C VAL A 61 1.12 7.24 -1.12
N PRO A 62 0.28 8.26 -0.80
CA PRO A 62 -1.02 8.41 -1.46
C PRO A 62 -0.87 8.69 -2.97
N PHE A 63 0.18 9.39 -3.39
CA PHE A 63 0.43 9.65 -4.80
C PHE A 63 0.74 8.36 -5.59
N VAL A 64 1.65 7.53 -5.08
CA VAL A 64 2.06 6.27 -5.73
C VAL A 64 0.94 5.24 -5.70
N THR A 65 0.23 5.11 -4.58
CA THR A 65 -0.94 4.23 -4.48
C THR A 65 -2.06 4.66 -5.43
N LEU A 66 -2.31 5.98 -5.57
CA LEU A 66 -3.27 6.50 -6.54
C LEU A 66 -2.84 6.20 -7.99
N ALA A 67 -1.55 6.40 -8.32
CA ALA A 67 -1.01 6.07 -9.64
C ALA A 67 -1.20 4.59 -9.99
N ILE A 68 -0.95 3.69 -9.04
CA ILE A 68 -1.18 2.25 -9.19
C ILE A 68 -2.67 1.93 -9.34
N CYS A 69 -3.53 2.60 -8.58
CA CYS A 69 -4.99 2.46 -8.70
C CYS A 69 -5.48 2.85 -10.12
N ILE A 70 -4.96 3.93 -10.67
CA ILE A 70 -5.24 4.36 -12.06
C ILE A 70 -4.72 3.32 -13.05
N ALA A 71 -3.50 2.80 -12.84
CA ALA A 71 -2.93 1.75 -13.70
C ALA A 71 -3.81 0.49 -13.72
N ILE A 72 -4.31 0.04 -12.56
CA ILE A 72 -5.28 -1.05 -12.48
C ILE A 72 -6.55 -0.71 -13.26
N MET A 73 -7.10 0.49 -13.10
CA MET A 73 -8.34 0.90 -13.76
C MET A 73 -8.20 0.91 -15.28
N VAL A 74 -7.06 1.36 -15.81
CA VAL A 74 -6.75 1.34 -17.25
C VAL A 74 -6.53 -0.10 -17.72
N ALA A 75 -5.75 -0.91 -17.00
CA ALA A 75 -5.49 -2.31 -17.35
C ALA A 75 -6.79 -3.13 -17.43
N LYS A 76 -7.73 -2.89 -16.52
CA LYS A 76 -9.05 -3.57 -16.51
C LYS A 76 -9.95 -3.20 -17.69
N ARG A 77 -9.66 -2.14 -18.47
CA ARG A 77 -10.46 -1.79 -19.67
C ARG A 77 -10.21 -2.75 -20.83
N THR A 78 -9.09 -3.47 -20.84
CA THR A 78 -8.76 -4.43 -21.90
C THR A 78 -9.01 -5.84 -21.38
N PRO A 79 -10.07 -6.54 -21.83
CA PRO A 79 -10.57 -7.75 -21.17
C PRO A 79 -9.75 -9.03 -21.43
N SER A 80 -8.46 -8.92 -21.75
CA SER A 80 -7.64 -10.08 -22.09
C SER A 80 -7.25 -10.95 -20.88
N LEU A 81 -7.27 -10.39 -19.67
CA LEU A 81 -6.84 -11.06 -18.43
C LEU A 81 -7.90 -10.92 -17.33
N SER A 82 -7.94 -11.90 -16.42
CA SER A 82 -8.81 -11.83 -15.24
C SER A 82 -8.39 -10.66 -14.34
N SER A 83 -9.37 -10.07 -13.63
CA SER A 83 -9.11 -8.98 -12.70
C SER A 83 -8.09 -9.36 -11.61
N ASP A 84 -8.16 -10.60 -11.13
CA ASP A 84 -7.26 -11.11 -10.10
C ASP A 84 -5.84 -11.31 -10.63
N THR A 85 -5.69 -11.72 -11.90
CA THR A 85 -4.36 -11.83 -12.54
C THR A 85 -3.68 -10.47 -12.64
N ILE A 86 -4.41 -9.43 -13.06
CA ILE A 86 -3.85 -8.07 -13.16
C ILE A 86 -3.39 -7.59 -11.78
N LEU A 87 -4.23 -7.76 -10.75
CA LEU A 87 -3.90 -7.38 -9.38
C LEU A 87 -2.67 -8.14 -8.87
N ALA A 88 -2.62 -9.46 -9.05
CA ALA A 88 -1.50 -10.28 -8.60
C ALA A 88 -0.16 -9.90 -9.27
N ILE A 89 -0.17 -9.65 -10.58
CA ILE A 89 1.02 -9.20 -11.31
C ILE A 89 1.49 -7.85 -10.78
N LEU A 90 0.55 -6.92 -10.57
CA LEU A 90 0.88 -5.59 -10.10
C LEU A 90 1.43 -5.62 -8.67
N ALA A 91 0.83 -6.42 -7.78
CA ALA A 91 1.30 -6.60 -6.40
C ALA A 91 2.75 -7.09 -6.33
N HIS A 92 3.11 -8.11 -7.11
CA HIS A 92 4.48 -8.63 -7.14
C HIS A 92 5.44 -7.66 -7.83
N SER A 93 4.99 -6.96 -8.87
CA SER A 93 5.79 -5.95 -9.57
C SER A 93 6.12 -4.77 -8.66
N THR A 94 5.15 -4.27 -7.90
CA THR A 94 5.35 -3.14 -6.98
C THR A 94 6.20 -3.53 -5.78
N LEU A 95 6.05 -4.76 -5.26
CA LEU A 95 6.93 -5.30 -4.24
C LEU A 95 8.37 -5.42 -4.73
N ALA A 96 8.59 -6.01 -5.90
CA ALA A 96 9.92 -6.18 -6.48
C ALA A 96 10.60 -4.82 -6.74
N LEU A 97 9.88 -3.88 -7.36
CA LEU A 97 10.37 -2.52 -7.57
C LEU A 97 10.67 -1.80 -6.25
N GLY A 98 9.79 -1.95 -5.25
CA GLY A 98 9.98 -1.36 -3.93
C GLY A 98 11.25 -1.87 -3.25
N LEU A 99 11.47 -3.19 -3.27
CA LEU A 99 12.68 -3.81 -2.72
C LEU A 99 13.95 -3.39 -3.47
N VAL A 100 13.91 -3.30 -4.80
CA VAL A 100 15.05 -2.81 -5.60
C VAL A 100 15.37 -1.36 -5.22
N LEU A 101 14.37 -0.49 -5.10
CA LEU A 101 14.58 0.91 -4.71
C LEU A 101 15.12 1.02 -3.28
N VAL A 102 14.60 0.23 -2.34
CA VAL A 102 15.15 0.17 -0.97
C VAL A 102 16.61 -0.32 -0.98
N SER A 103 16.97 -1.27 -1.84
CA SER A 103 18.35 -1.74 -1.94
C SER A 103 19.30 -0.65 -2.46
N VAL A 104 18.82 0.26 -3.32
CA VAL A 104 19.63 1.36 -3.86
C VAL A 104 19.85 2.48 -2.83
N THR A 105 18.97 2.63 -1.83
CA THR A 105 19.12 3.68 -0.80
C THR A 105 20.21 3.39 0.24
N GLY A 106 20.87 2.22 0.18
CA GLY A 106 22.27 2.05 0.57
C GLY A 106 22.68 2.34 2.03
N GLY A 107 21.77 2.27 3.01
CA GLY A 107 22.15 2.36 4.43
C GLY A 107 21.29 3.20 5.36
N ARG A 108 20.20 3.83 4.89
CA ARG A 108 19.13 4.28 5.80
C ARG A 108 18.46 3.02 6.37
N ASN A 109 18.56 2.78 7.68
CA ASN A 109 17.91 1.65 8.39
C ASN A 109 16.38 1.77 8.27
N VAL A 110 15.84 1.36 7.12
CA VAL A 110 14.41 1.21 6.93
C VAL A 110 14.05 -0.16 7.46
N ASP A 111 13.27 -0.21 8.53
CA ASP A 111 12.73 -1.45 9.06
C ASP A 111 11.65 -1.98 8.09
N VAL A 112 12.09 -2.77 7.12
CA VAL A 112 11.22 -3.37 6.10
C VAL A 112 10.19 -4.30 6.76
N ASN A 113 10.56 -4.99 7.85
CA ASN A 113 9.62 -5.85 8.58
C ASN A 113 8.57 -5.00 9.30
N GLY A 114 8.97 -3.92 9.97
CA GLY A 114 8.02 -2.96 10.56
C GLY A 114 7.08 -2.32 9.54
N LEU A 115 7.55 -2.06 8.32
CA LEU A 115 6.71 -1.52 7.24
C LEU A 115 5.77 -2.56 6.60
N LEU A 116 6.20 -3.82 6.51
CA LEU A 116 5.41 -4.88 5.90
C LEU A 116 4.37 -5.49 6.84
N PHE A 117 4.67 -5.57 8.13
CA PHE A 117 3.84 -6.26 9.13
C PHE A 117 3.13 -5.33 10.11
N GLY A 118 3.56 -4.06 10.19
CA GLY A 118 3.05 -3.08 11.16
C GLY A 118 3.68 -3.25 12.54
#